data_AF-A0A9X3MMY8-F1
#
_entry.id   AF-A0A9X3MMY8-F1
#
_cell.length_a   1.000
_cell.length_b   1.000
_cell.length_c   1.000
_cell.angle_alpha   90.00
_cell.angle_beta   90.00
_cell.angle_gamma   90.00
#
_symmetry.space_group_name_H-M   'P 1'
#
loop_
_entity.id
_entity.type
_entity.pdbx_description
1 polymer ?
#
loop_
_entity_poly.entity_id
_entity_poly.type
_entity_poly.pdbx_seq_one_letter_code
_entity_poly.pdbx_strand_id
1 'polypeptide(L)'
;MDNLIDVLLEARRLIALPGNDLSWSSFVDQESALAEIDRHIERVRAGGSDTGSMAVLFLPTGPIQEVSVSSGWGDEFLALAARFDSACCVVAGKAIHFCWLCEKEAARLTCVEGEFRRETFTGTLTQPETPSVRRAIADAAALYAHDPELAPFYCPDCRHSYCGDHWRREDVFEDDSFHDSIRGTCPEGHNRMLED
;
A
#
# COMPACT_ATOMS: atom_id res chain seq x y z
N MET A 1 10.55 3.51 -2.07
CA MET A 1 9.11 3.63 -2.35
C MET A 1 8.87 5.01 -2.90
N ASP A 2 8.20 5.09 -4.04
CA ASP A 2 7.89 6.36 -4.70
C ASP A 2 6.83 7.11 -3.90
N ASN A 3 6.95 8.43 -3.84
CA ASN A 3 5.90 9.25 -3.24
C ASN A 3 4.81 9.56 -4.28
N LEU A 4 3.65 10.07 -3.84
CA LEU A 4 2.52 10.36 -4.73
C LEU A 4 2.88 11.30 -5.89
N ILE A 5 3.77 12.27 -5.67
CA ILE A 5 4.22 13.19 -6.73
C ILE A 5 5.00 12.43 -7.81
N ASP A 6 5.87 11.50 -7.43
CA ASP A 6 6.65 10.71 -8.39
C ASP A 6 5.73 9.87 -9.29
N VAL A 7 4.66 9.30 -8.71
CA VAL A 7 3.64 8.55 -9.46
C VAL A 7 2.88 9.45 -10.43
N LEU A 8 2.44 10.63 -9.99
CA LEU A 8 1.73 11.58 -10.85
C LEU A 8 2.63 12.13 -11.97
N LEU A 9 3.91 12.36 -11.70
CA LEU A 9 4.89 12.78 -12.70
C LEU A 9 5.12 11.70 -13.76
N GLU A 10 5.12 10.43 -13.35
CA GLU A 10 5.23 9.31 -14.30
C GLU A 10 3.95 9.14 -15.14
N ALA A 11 2.77 9.28 -14.53
CA ALA A 11 1.50 9.32 -15.25
C ALA A 11 1.51 10.42 -16.32
N ARG A 12 1.93 11.62 -15.93
CA ARG A 12 2.10 12.76 -16.83
C ARG A 12 3.05 12.44 -17.99
N ARG A 13 4.19 11.79 -17.71
CA ARG A 13 5.19 11.41 -18.72
C ARG A 13 4.62 10.43 -19.74
N LEU A 14 3.88 9.40 -19.29
CA LEU A 14 3.24 8.41 -20.17
C LEU A 14 2.16 9.05 -21.04
N ILE A 15 1.32 9.92 -20.45
CA ILE A 15 0.31 10.67 -21.20
C ILE A 15 0.93 11.61 -22.24
N ALA A 16 2.11 12.17 -21.95
CA ALA A 16 2.83 13.06 -22.88
C ALA A 16 3.51 12.33 -24.05
N LEU A 17 3.52 11.00 -24.09
CA LEU A 17 4.11 10.27 -25.21
C LEU A 17 3.36 10.60 -26.52
N PRO A 18 4.07 10.80 -27.64
CA PRO A 18 3.43 11.03 -28.92
C PRO A 18 2.69 9.78 -29.37
N GLY A 19 1.51 9.96 -29.98
CA GLY A 19 0.74 8.86 -30.55
C GLY A 19 -0.19 8.13 -29.58
N ASN A 20 -0.40 8.64 -28.36
CA ASN A 20 -1.47 8.14 -27.50
C ASN A 20 -2.84 8.29 -28.19
N ASP A 21 -3.66 7.25 -28.08
CA ASP A 21 -5.06 7.22 -28.48
C ASP A 21 -5.94 7.52 -27.25
N LEU A 22 -6.62 8.67 -27.29
CA LEU A 22 -7.49 9.15 -26.21
C LEU A 22 -8.98 8.93 -26.53
N SER A 23 -9.32 8.31 -27.67
CA SER A 23 -10.69 8.26 -28.23
C SER A 23 -11.72 7.65 -27.29
N TRP A 24 -11.29 6.75 -26.41
CA TRP A 24 -12.15 6.05 -25.45
C TRP A 24 -12.06 6.61 -24.04
N SER A 25 -11.25 7.64 -23.82
CA SER A 25 -11.08 8.28 -22.52
C SER A 25 -12.02 9.47 -22.33
N SER A 26 -12.21 9.89 -21.08
CA SER A 26 -12.91 11.16 -20.81
C SER A 26 -12.07 12.41 -21.09
N PHE A 27 -10.79 12.26 -21.47
CA PHE A 27 -9.95 13.39 -21.84
C PHE A 27 -10.34 13.92 -23.22
N VAL A 28 -10.36 15.25 -23.36
CA VAL A 28 -10.68 15.89 -24.65
C VAL A 28 -9.53 15.71 -25.63
N ASP A 29 -8.32 15.94 -25.15
CA ASP A 29 -7.06 15.84 -25.89
C ASP A 29 -5.88 15.70 -24.90
N GLN A 30 -4.68 15.50 -25.44
CA GLN A 30 -3.46 15.34 -24.64
C GLN A 30 -3.16 16.57 -23.77
N GLU A 31 -3.42 17.79 -24.26
CA GLU A 31 -3.17 19.03 -23.50
C GLU A 31 -4.07 19.10 -22.26
N SER A 32 -5.36 18.81 -22.43
CA SER A 32 -6.33 18.79 -21.34
C SER A 32 -6.00 17.71 -20.29
N ALA A 33 -5.57 16.52 -20.72
CA ALA A 33 -5.14 15.44 -19.82
C ALA A 33 -3.91 15.85 -19.00
N LEU A 34 -2.90 16.44 -19.64
CA LEU A 34 -1.70 16.94 -18.96
C LEU A 34 -2.04 18.05 -17.98
N ALA A 35 -2.90 19.00 -18.37
CA ALA A 35 -3.34 20.07 -17.50
C ALA A 35 -4.10 19.55 -16.27
N GLU A 36 -4.88 18.48 -16.41
CA GLU A 36 -5.55 17.83 -15.27
C GLU A 36 -4.58 17.20 -14.30
N ILE A 37 -3.61 16.43 -14.80
CA ILE A 37 -2.56 15.82 -13.97
C ILE A 37 -1.72 16.90 -13.29
N ASP A 38 -1.37 17.97 -14.00
CA ASP A 38 -0.60 19.09 -13.45
C ASP A 38 -1.34 19.78 -12.29
N ARG A 39 -2.65 19.99 -12.39
CA ARG A 39 -3.48 20.50 -11.27
C ARG A 39 -3.41 19.60 -10.04
N HIS A 40 -3.38 18.27 -10.23
CA HIS A 40 -3.24 17.35 -9.10
C HIS A 40 -1.85 17.41 -8.48
N ILE A 41 -0.79 17.47 -9.30
CA ILE A 41 0.59 17.62 -8.83
C ILE A 41 0.74 18.91 -7.99
N GLU A 42 0.22 20.03 -8.48
CA GLU A 42 0.25 21.31 -7.77
C GLU A 42 -0.49 21.23 -6.43
N ARG A 43 -1.65 20.57 -6.39
CA ARG A 43 -2.40 20.37 -5.15
C ARG A 43 -1.63 19.55 -4.12
N VAL A 44 -0.98 18.46 -4.53
CA VAL A 44 -0.16 17.64 -3.62
C VAL A 44 1.04 18.44 -3.12
N ARG A 45 1.70 19.21 -3.99
CA ARG A 45 2.82 20.09 -3.61
C ARG A 45 2.40 21.17 -2.61
N ALA A 46 1.16 21.64 -2.69
CA ALA A 46 0.59 22.58 -1.74
C ALA A 46 0.18 21.93 -0.39
N GLY A 47 0.45 20.64 -0.19
CA GLY A 47 0.11 19.90 1.02
C GLY A 47 -1.29 19.28 1.03
N GLY A 48 -1.98 19.24 -0.12
CA GLY A 48 -3.27 18.57 -0.25
C GLY A 48 -3.15 17.06 -0.07
N SER A 49 -4.01 16.49 0.77
CA SER A 49 -4.06 15.05 1.07
C SER A 49 -5.28 14.34 0.48
N ASP A 50 -6.19 15.06 -0.18
CA ASP A 50 -7.33 14.46 -0.88
C ASP A 50 -6.90 13.79 -2.18
N THR A 51 -6.89 12.46 -2.15
CA THR A 51 -6.56 11.60 -3.30
C THR A 51 -7.80 11.13 -4.05
N GLY A 52 -9.03 11.42 -3.58
CA GLY A 52 -10.25 10.86 -4.17
C GLY A 52 -10.47 11.27 -5.62
N SER A 53 -10.27 12.56 -5.91
CA SER A 53 -10.34 13.05 -7.30
C SER A 53 -9.21 12.51 -8.20
N MET A 54 -8.05 12.20 -7.62
CA MET A 54 -6.94 11.58 -8.36
C MET A 54 -7.23 10.11 -8.66
N ALA A 55 -7.86 9.40 -7.72
CA ALA A 55 -8.17 7.98 -7.85
C ALA A 55 -9.06 7.69 -9.06
N VAL A 56 -9.99 8.61 -9.40
CA VAL A 56 -10.84 8.50 -10.60
C VAL A 56 -10.00 8.31 -11.87
N LEU A 57 -8.82 8.93 -11.96
CA LEU A 57 -7.94 8.80 -13.11
C LEU A 57 -7.40 7.37 -13.30
N PHE A 58 -7.27 6.62 -12.20
CA PHE A 58 -6.65 5.29 -12.14
C PHE A 58 -7.66 4.14 -11.95
N LEU A 59 -8.96 4.43 -11.85
CA LEU A 59 -9.99 3.40 -11.69
C LEU A 59 -10.04 2.44 -12.90
N PRO A 60 -10.63 1.24 -12.73
CA PRO A 60 -11.09 0.45 -13.85
C PRO A 60 -12.00 1.29 -14.76
N THR A 61 -11.78 1.22 -16.07
CA THR A 61 -12.38 2.10 -17.09
C THR A 61 -12.19 3.59 -16.82
N GLY A 62 -11.15 3.93 -16.03
CA GLY A 62 -10.75 5.30 -15.77
C GLY A 62 -9.97 5.87 -16.95
N PRO A 63 -9.86 7.20 -17.04
CA PRO A 63 -9.27 7.88 -18.19
C PRO A 63 -7.85 7.40 -18.53
N ILE A 64 -6.98 7.22 -17.53
CA ILE A 64 -5.59 6.77 -17.78
C ILE A 64 -5.58 5.31 -18.22
N GLN A 65 -6.46 4.45 -17.69
CA GLN A 65 -6.55 3.06 -18.14
C GLN A 65 -7.00 2.98 -19.60
N GLU A 66 -8.03 3.75 -19.97
CA GLU A 66 -8.57 3.75 -21.33
C GLU A 66 -7.54 4.21 -22.36
N VAL A 67 -6.78 5.26 -22.05
CA VAL A 67 -5.63 5.68 -22.86
C VAL A 67 -4.57 4.58 -22.92
N SER A 68 -4.24 3.96 -21.78
CA SER A 68 -3.17 2.95 -21.71
C SER A 68 -3.43 1.73 -22.60
N VAL A 69 -4.67 1.23 -22.58
CA VAL A 69 -5.08 0.06 -23.37
C VAL A 69 -5.11 0.44 -24.85
N SER A 70 -5.68 1.60 -25.19
CA SER A 70 -5.77 2.06 -26.58
C SER A 70 -4.41 2.38 -27.19
N SER A 71 -3.44 2.76 -26.35
CA SER A 71 -2.10 3.22 -26.75
C SER A 71 -1.00 2.18 -26.54
N GLY A 72 -1.34 0.97 -26.08
CA GLY A 72 -0.41 -0.16 -25.99
C GLY A 72 0.52 -0.17 -24.77
N TRP A 73 0.22 0.57 -23.71
CA TRP A 73 1.00 0.59 -22.45
C TRP A 73 0.18 0.14 -21.22
N GLY A 74 -0.73 -0.81 -21.43
CA GLY A 74 -1.62 -1.33 -20.37
C GLY A 74 -0.87 -1.99 -19.21
N ASP A 75 0.24 -2.69 -19.47
CA ASP A 75 1.03 -3.33 -18.41
C ASP A 75 1.76 -2.29 -17.54
N GLU A 76 2.28 -1.23 -18.17
CA GLU A 76 2.87 -0.08 -17.47
C GLU A 76 1.83 0.64 -16.62
N PHE A 77 0.59 0.74 -17.11
CA PHE A 77 -0.52 1.27 -16.33
C PHE A 77 -0.79 0.44 -15.07
N LEU A 78 -0.82 -0.89 -15.16
CA LEU A 78 -1.04 -1.75 -13.99
C LEU A 78 0.06 -1.53 -12.92
N ALA A 79 1.32 -1.44 -13.35
CA ALA A 79 2.43 -1.15 -12.44
C ALA A 79 2.33 0.25 -11.82
N LEU A 80 1.90 1.25 -12.61
CA LEU A 80 1.69 2.61 -12.14
C LEU A 80 0.52 2.73 -11.16
N ALA A 81 -0.61 2.06 -11.44
CA ALA A 81 -1.79 2.04 -10.59
C ALA A 81 -1.48 1.40 -9.22
N ALA A 82 -0.75 0.28 -9.19
CA ALA A 82 -0.31 -0.33 -7.93
C ALA A 82 0.57 0.61 -7.08
N ARG A 83 1.45 1.39 -7.73
CA ARG A 83 2.25 2.43 -7.06
C ARG A 83 1.40 3.59 -6.58
N PHE A 84 0.38 3.99 -7.34
CA PHE A 84 -0.60 5.00 -6.95
C PHE A 84 -1.36 4.60 -5.69
N ASP A 85 -1.92 3.38 -5.65
CA ASP A 85 -2.65 2.87 -4.50
C ASP A 85 -1.78 2.87 -3.23
N SER A 86 -0.54 2.41 -3.36
CA SER A 86 0.44 2.42 -2.27
C SER A 86 0.74 3.85 -1.78
N ALA A 87 0.95 4.79 -2.71
CA ALA A 87 1.20 6.18 -2.38
C ALA A 87 -0.01 6.86 -1.72
N CYS A 88 -1.23 6.51 -2.12
CA CYS A 88 -2.46 6.97 -1.47
C CYS A 88 -2.54 6.48 -0.02
N CYS A 89 -2.19 5.23 0.27
CA CYS A 89 -2.11 4.72 1.65
C CYS A 89 -1.12 5.52 2.51
N VAL A 90 0.05 5.88 1.97
CA VAL A 90 1.06 6.70 2.65
C VAL A 90 0.52 8.10 2.98
N VAL A 91 -0.13 8.76 2.01
CA VAL A 91 -0.73 10.10 2.17
C VAL A 91 -1.89 10.07 3.17
N ALA A 92 -2.78 9.08 3.05
CA ALA A 92 -3.89 8.89 3.98
C ALA A 92 -3.42 8.47 5.38
N GLY A 93 -2.21 7.93 5.50
CA GLY A 93 -1.72 7.29 6.71
C GLY A 93 -2.57 6.09 7.10
N LYS A 94 -3.06 5.30 6.13
CA LYS A 94 -3.92 4.15 6.39
C LYS A 94 -3.63 3.04 5.40
N ALA A 95 -3.50 1.81 5.88
CA ALA A 95 -3.40 0.62 5.04
C ALA A 95 -4.15 -0.56 5.66
N ILE A 96 -4.69 -1.42 4.80
CA ILE A 96 -5.22 -2.72 5.17
C ILE A 96 -4.39 -3.75 4.42
N HIS A 97 -3.87 -4.73 5.16
CA HIS A 97 -3.15 -5.86 4.59
C HIS A 97 -4.08 -7.07 4.57
N PHE A 98 -4.17 -7.71 3.41
CA PHE A 98 -5.07 -8.85 3.21
C PHE A 98 -4.30 -10.17 3.24
N CYS A 99 -4.99 -11.22 3.65
CA CYS A 99 -4.46 -12.57 3.62
C CYS A 99 -4.36 -13.05 2.17
N TRP A 100 -3.19 -13.56 1.80
CA TRP A 100 -2.93 -14.13 0.48
C TRP A 100 -3.82 -15.34 0.13
N LEU A 101 -4.31 -16.09 1.13
CA LEU A 101 -5.07 -17.32 0.90
C LEU A 101 -6.59 -17.12 0.84
N CYS A 102 -7.13 -16.19 1.61
CA CYS A 102 -8.58 -16.02 1.74
C CYS A 102 -9.07 -14.58 1.65
N GLU A 103 -8.18 -13.64 1.37
CA GLU A 103 -8.48 -12.21 1.18
C GLU A 103 -9.08 -11.50 2.41
N LYS A 104 -9.26 -12.22 3.53
CA LYS A 104 -9.64 -11.61 4.81
C LYS A 104 -8.56 -10.64 5.28
N GLU A 105 -8.97 -9.63 6.04
CA GLU A 105 -8.06 -8.71 6.71
C GLU A 105 -7.07 -9.45 7.61
N ALA A 106 -5.79 -9.24 7.36
CA ALA A 106 -4.69 -9.72 8.17
C ALA A 106 -4.19 -8.65 9.14
N ALA A 107 -4.25 -7.38 8.72
CA ALA A 107 -3.93 -6.23 9.57
C ALA A 107 -4.57 -4.93 9.08
N ARG A 108 -4.75 -4.00 10.03
CA ARG A 108 -5.12 -2.61 9.80
C ARG A 108 -4.10 -1.70 10.45
N LEU A 109 -3.55 -0.78 9.66
CA LEU A 109 -2.50 0.13 10.09
C LEU A 109 -2.94 1.57 9.90
N THR A 110 -2.64 2.44 10.86
CA THR A 110 -2.92 3.86 10.77
C THR A 110 -1.77 4.71 11.31
N CYS A 111 -1.49 5.83 10.65
CA CYS A 111 -0.60 6.90 11.09
C CYS A 111 -1.40 8.19 11.24
N VAL A 112 -1.79 8.54 12.47
CA VAL A 112 -2.65 9.70 12.76
C VAL A 112 -2.00 10.51 13.89
N GLU A 113 -1.96 11.83 13.75
CA GLU A 113 -1.44 12.75 14.79
C GLU A 113 -0.01 12.43 15.28
N GLY A 114 0.82 11.84 14.42
CA GLY A 114 2.20 11.45 14.77
C GLY A 114 2.29 10.14 15.55
N GLU A 115 1.21 9.35 15.59
CA GLU A 115 1.16 8.02 16.18
C GLU A 115 0.93 6.96 15.10
N PHE A 116 1.73 5.89 15.14
CA PHE A 116 1.49 4.67 14.38
C PHE A 116 0.75 3.65 15.25
N ARG A 117 -0.32 3.09 14.69
CA ARG A 117 -1.12 2.04 15.31
C ARG A 117 -1.26 0.86 14.35
N ARG A 118 -0.97 -0.33 14.86
CA ARG A 118 -1.10 -1.62 14.18
C ARG A 118 -2.17 -2.45 14.91
N GLU A 119 -3.19 -2.90 14.19
CA GLU A 119 -4.17 -3.87 14.68
C GLU A 119 -4.06 -5.17 13.89
N THR A 120 -3.82 -6.28 14.56
CA THR A 120 -3.72 -7.62 13.95
C THR A 120 -4.31 -8.70 14.84
N PHE A 121 -4.18 -9.95 14.42
CA PHE A 121 -4.55 -11.10 15.24
C PHE A 121 -3.68 -11.31 16.48
N THR A 122 -2.47 -10.75 16.57
CA THR A 122 -1.61 -10.86 17.78
C THR A 122 -1.95 -9.82 18.85
N GLY A 123 -2.59 -8.71 18.46
CA GLY A 123 -2.89 -7.62 19.37
C GLY A 123 -2.88 -6.26 18.69
N THR A 124 -2.88 -5.21 19.50
CA THR A 124 -2.70 -3.83 19.07
C THR A 124 -1.35 -3.31 19.55
N LEU A 125 -0.55 -2.79 18.62
CA LEU A 125 0.69 -2.06 18.93
C LEU A 125 0.50 -0.58 18.61
N THR A 126 0.93 0.28 19.53
CA THR A 126 0.94 1.73 19.35
C THR A 126 2.35 2.23 19.65
N GLN A 127 2.89 3.07 18.74
CA GLN A 127 4.19 3.72 18.92
C GLN A 127 4.22 5.08 18.22
N PRO A 128 5.20 5.95 18.54
CA PRO A 128 5.42 7.17 17.76
C PRO A 128 5.62 6.85 16.27
N GLU A 129 4.94 7.62 15.42
CA GLU A 129 5.12 7.53 13.98
C GLU A 129 6.51 8.04 13.58
N THR A 130 7.18 7.28 12.71
CA THR A 130 8.38 7.76 12.02
C THR A 130 8.09 7.92 10.52
N PRO A 131 8.78 8.84 9.82
CA PRO A 131 8.61 8.99 8.37
C PRO A 131 8.91 7.70 7.59
N SER A 132 9.79 6.83 8.10
CA SER A 132 10.07 5.54 7.50
C SER A 132 8.91 4.55 7.66
N VAL A 133 8.31 4.46 8.86
CA VAL A 133 7.14 3.61 9.09
C VAL A 133 5.94 4.10 8.27
N ARG A 134 5.69 5.41 8.22
CA ARG A 134 4.62 5.97 7.36
C ARG A 134 4.83 5.59 5.89
N ARG A 135 6.06 5.71 5.39
CA ARG A 135 6.38 5.30 4.00
C ARG A 135 6.18 3.80 3.80
N ALA A 136 6.42 2.97 4.80
CA ALA A 136 6.26 1.52 4.68
C ALA A 136 4.82 1.04 4.88
N ILE A 137 3.85 1.89 5.23
CA ILE A 137 2.54 1.46 5.74
C ILE A 137 1.78 0.48 4.83
N ALA A 138 1.93 0.59 3.51
CA ALA A 138 1.29 -0.30 2.53
C ALA A 138 2.14 -1.52 2.14
N ASP A 139 3.39 -1.61 2.59
CA ASP A 139 4.35 -2.65 2.22
C ASP A 139 4.74 -3.45 3.47
N ALA A 140 4.13 -4.63 3.60
CA ALA A 140 4.35 -5.52 4.74
C ALA A 140 5.82 -5.97 4.88
N ALA A 141 6.52 -6.14 3.75
CA ALA A 141 7.92 -6.53 3.75
C ALA A 141 8.80 -5.38 4.25
N ALA A 142 8.52 -4.15 3.82
CA ALA A 142 9.22 -2.97 4.31
C ALA A 142 8.96 -2.70 5.80
N LEU A 143 7.73 -2.91 6.29
CA LEU A 143 7.41 -2.83 7.72
C LEU A 143 8.19 -3.88 8.52
N TYR A 144 8.17 -5.13 8.07
CA TYR A 144 8.92 -6.21 8.70
C TYR A 144 10.43 -5.92 8.77
N ALA A 145 10.99 -5.34 7.71
CA ALA A 145 12.40 -4.96 7.67
C ALA A 145 12.76 -3.82 8.63
N HIS A 146 11.79 -2.98 9.01
CA HIS A 146 11.98 -2.00 10.08
C HIS A 146 11.97 -2.67 11.44
N ASP A 147 10.94 -3.46 11.71
CA ASP A 147 10.75 -4.18 12.94
C ASP A 147 9.71 -5.31 12.69
N PRO A 148 10.06 -6.59 12.96
CA PRO A 148 9.17 -7.73 12.78
C PRO A 148 7.79 -7.60 13.44
N GLU A 149 7.68 -6.87 14.55
CA GLU A 149 6.42 -6.66 15.29
C GLU A 149 5.47 -5.68 14.61
N LEU A 150 5.96 -4.88 13.66
CA LEU A 150 5.09 -4.01 12.86
C LEU A 150 4.30 -4.81 11.82
N ALA A 151 4.79 -6.00 11.49
CA ALA A 151 4.18 -6.89 10.50
C ALA A 151 4.18 -8.37 10.91
N PRO A 152 3.57 -8.77 12.04
CA PRO A 152 3.48 -10.18 12.46
C PRO A 152 2.68 -11.03 11.49
N PHE A 153 1.79 -10.39 10.73
CA PHE A 153 1.00 -11.03 9.69
C PHE A 153 1.82 -11.44 8.46
N TYR A 154 3.01 -10.89 8.26
CA TYR A 154 3.86 -11.13 7.09
C TYR A 154 4.82 -12.30 7.30
N CYS A 155 5.02 -13.14 6.28
CA CYS A 155 6.08 -14.14 6.29
C CYS A 155 7.20 -13.71 5.32
N PRO A 156 8.44 -13.48 5.79
CA PRO A 156 9.54 -13.02 4.94
C PRO A 156 10.01 -14.07 3.93
N ASP A 157 9.86 -15.35 4.24
CA ASP A 157 10.23 -16.46 3.34
C ASP A 157 9.20 -16.63 2.22
N CYS A 158 7.91 -16.62 2.55
CA CYS A 158 6.84 -16.69 1.55
C CYS A 158 6.67 -15.40 0.75
N ARG A 159 7.05 -14.26 1.35
CA ARG A 159 6.74 -12.90 0.88
C ARG A 159 5.24 -12.64 0.75
N HIS A 160 4.47 -13.19 1.70
CA HIS A 160 3.02 -13.09 1.75
C HIS A 160 2.53 -12.73 3.15
N SER A 161 1.39 -12.04 3.19
CA SER A 161 0.64 -11.74 4.40
C SER A 161 -0.44 -12.81 4.64
N TYR A 162 -0.63 -13.21 5.89
CA TYR A 162 -1.64 -14.20 6.30
C TYR A 162 -2.44 -13.69 7.50
N CYS A 163 -3.75 -13.95 7.51
CA CYS A 163 -4.60 -13.64 8.65
C CYS A 163 -4.39 -14.63 9.81
N GLY A 164 -4.95 -14.31 10.98
CA GLY A 164 -4.82 -15.14 12.19
C GLY A 164 -5.39 -16.56 12.05
N ASP A 165 -6.36 -16.78 11.15
CA ASP A 165 -6.91 -18.12 10.87
C ASP A 165 -5.87 -19.03 10.20
N HIS A 166 -4.92 -18.46 9.46
CA HIS A 166 -3.90 -19.18 8.70
C HIS A 166 -2.53 -19.21 9.38
N TRP A 167 -2.32 -18.39 10.42
CA TRP A 167 -1.19 -18.54 11.31
C TRP A 167 -1.50 -19.56 12.41
N ARG A 168 -0.68 -20.60 12.53
CA ARG A 168 -0.69 -21.44 13.73
C ARG A 168 0.13 -20.74 14.81
N ARG A 169 -0.53 -20.37 15.91
CA ARG A 169 0.08 -19.59 17.00
C ARG A 169 0.33 -20.43 18.24
N GLU A 170 1.37 -20.06 18.97
CA GLU A 170 1.74 -20.64 20.25
C GLU A 170 2.19 -19.51 21.17
N ASP A 171 1.49 -19.35 22.30
CA ASP A 171 1.90 -18.46 23.37
C ASP A 171 3.01 -19.13 24.19
N VAL A 172 4.13 -18.44 24.35
CA VAL A 172 5.28 -18.89 25.14
C VAL A 172 5.23 -18.19 26.49
N PHE A 173 5.39 -18.95 27.57
CA PHE A 173 5.36 -18.43 28.94
C PHE A 173 6.66 -18.78 29.69
N GLU A 174 7.18 -17.84 30.48
CA GLU A 174 8.21 -18.10 31.48
C GLU A 174 7.55 -18.52 32.81
N ASP A 175 8.04 -19.62 33.39
CA ASP A 175 7.62 -20.20 34.68
C ASP A 175 6.09 -20.29 34.88
N ASP A 176 5.36 -20.68 33.83
CA ASP A 176 3.89 -20.86 33.77
C ASP A 176 3.07 -19.60 34.17
N SER A 177 3.71 -18.43 34.28
CA SER A 177 3.14 -17.24 34.93
C SER A 177 3.27 -15.95 34.12
N PHE A 178 4.34 -15.82 33.33
CA PHE A 178 4.67 -14.60 32.58
C PHE A 178 4.60 -14.88 31.08
N HIS A 179 3.77 -14.16 30.33
CA HIS A 179 3.73 -14.27 28.87
C HIS A 179 5.00 -13.66 28.29
N ASP A 180 5.79 -14.49 27.61
CA ASP A 180 7.13 -14.16 27.11
C ASP A 180 7.08 -13.75 25.63
N SER A 181 6.37 -14.49 24.78
CA SER A 181 6.25 -14.14 23.36
C SER A 181 5.12 -14.89 22.66
N ILE A 182 4.72 -14.41 21.49
CA ILE A 182 3.84 -15.14 20.56
C ILE A 182 4.69 -15.68 19.43
N ARG A 183 4.74 -17.01 19.28
CA ARG A 183 5.32 -17.66 18.10
C ARG A 183 4.26 -18.03 17.08
N GLY A 184 4.66 -18.06 15.82
CA GLY A 184 3.78 -18.35 14.69
C GLY A 184 4.44 -19.25 13.68
N THR A 185 3.65 -20.16 13.09
CA THR A 185 4.02 -20.91 11.89
C THR A 185 3.05 -20.59 10.75
N CYS A 186 3.57 -20.15 9.61
CA CYS A 186 2.75 -19.82 8.44
C CYS A 186 2.25 -21.08 7.72
N PRO A 187 1.35 -20.97 6.72
CA PRO A 187 0.84 -22.12 5.96
C PRO A 187 1.91 -22.98 5.27
N GLU A 188 3.04 -22.39 4.91
CA GLU A 188 4.18 -23.08 4.29
C GLU A 188 5.15 -23.70 5.33
N GLY A 189 4.87 -23.56 6.63
CA GLY A 189 5.67 -24.19 7.69
C GLY A 189 6.81 -23.33 8.24
N HIS A 190 6.98 -22.08 7.80
CA HIS A 190 8.01 -21.19 8.34
C HIS A 190 7.61 -20.70 9.74
N ASN A 191 8.44 -21.03 10.75
CA ASN A 191 8.24 -20.65 12.14
C ASN A 191 9.04 -19.38 12.49
N ARG A 192 8.41 -18.43 13.20
CA ARG A 192 9.08 -17.24 13.73
C ARG A 192 8.38 -16.70 14.97
N MET A 193 9.04 -15.76 15.64
CA MET A 193 8.42 -14.89 16.63
C MET A 193 7.55 -13.85 15.92
N LEU A 194 6.35 -13.62 16.45
CA LEU A 194 5.38 -12.66 15.94
C LEU A 194 5.30 -11.42 16.84
N GLU A 195 5.37 -11.62 18.15
CA GLU A 195 5.31 -10.58 19.18
C GLU A 195 6.24 -11.02 20.32
N ASP A 196 7.04 -10.09 20.85
CA ASP A 196 7.83 -10.24 22.09
C ASP A 196 7.04 -9.71 23.30
#